data_AF-A0A926B096-F1
#
_entry.id   AF-A0A926B096-F1
#
_cell.length_a   1.000
_cell.length_b   1.000
_cell.length_c   1.000
_cell.angle_alpha   90.00
_cell.angle_beta   90.00
_cell.angle_gamma   90.00
#
_symmetry.space_group_name_H-M   'P 1'
#
loop_
_entity.id
_entity.type
_entity.pdbx_description
1 polymer ?
#
loop_
_entity_poly.entity_id
_entity_poly.type
_entity_poly.pdbx_seq_one_letter_code
_entity_poly.pdbx_strand_id
1 'polypeptide(L)'
;MNRIFFAALGLTILFATQSAPAQNKPSKAERHEAMKDLRSDMRTWFERDVYPSLKTWHQEYDASLTSEDLSTLKRLRTEAKQLKESMRADMKSLKSTAERGNRDALKEKIEALREKHHDAMQRIVEGVKPIAKRSKEKLRSIFDTNEDKIEAWRDQAREIMKTWKNEHQDMGGKKGHHGKAMGLPLIGEDGKRAALKFILWDGSMPPMDEAMLGNDLLDGRQNQSRERLGPISISPAPSGNAANVSISNVPNGAATLELFDMNGILVRSIPVNAVNGAIDQRIDLSGLATGTYMASVNTPEGRRTGQIVVN
;
A
#
# COMPACT_ATOMS: atom_id res chain seq x y z
N MET A 1 -41.81 82.84 10.80
CA MET A 1 -41.58 82.55 12.23
C MET A 1 -41.45 81.05 12.41
N ASN A 2 -40.36 80.61 13.06
CA ASN A 2 -40.17 79.46 13.98
C ASN A 2 -40.83 78.09 13.66
N ARG A 3 -40.24 76.91 13.89
CA ARG A 3 -38.96 76.45 14.46
C ARG A 3 -38.88 74.92 14.24
N ILE A 4 -37.66 74.46 13.95
CA ILE A 4 -36.99 73.16 14.20
C ILE A 4 -37.75 72.10 15.03
N PHE A 5 -37.72 70.81 14.62
CA PHE A 5 -37.47 69.66 15.51
C PHE A 5 -36.93 68.41 14.77
N PHE A 6 -35.89 67.81 15.35
CA PHE A 6 -35.16 66.57 15.02
C PHE A 6 -35.98 65.29 15.28
N ALA A 7 -35.74 64.20 14.53
CA ALA A 7 -35.75 62.79 14.97
C ALA A 7 -35.41 61.86 13.78
N ALA A 8 -34.20 61.29 13.68
CA ALA A 8 -33.84 59.96 14.22
C ALA A 8 -34.71 58.82 13.68
N LEU A 9 -34.33 58.22 12.54
CA LEU A 9 -34.86 56.94 12.06
C LEU A 9 -33.78 55.87 12.17
N GLY A 10 -34.03 54.88 13.03
CA GLY A 10 -33.09 53.85 13.45
C GLY A 10 -32.78 52.81 12.38
N LEU A 11 -31.52 52.39 12.35
CA LEU A 11 -30.99 51.27 11.58
C LEU A 11 -31.27 49.97 12.35
N THR A 12 -32.33 49.26 11.98
CA THR A 12 -32.65 47.93 12.55
C THR A 12 -31.82 46.86 11.83
N ILE A 13 -30.70 46.45 12.41
CA ILE A 13 -29.91 45.31 11.94
C ILE A 13 -30.65 44.04 12.38
N LEU A 14 -31.44 43.46 11.47
CA LEU A 14 -32.00 42.11 11.60
C LEU A 14 -30.85 41.10 11.56
N PHE A 15 -30.39 40.68 12.74
CA PHE A 15 -29.58 39.48 12.90
C PHE A 15 -30.45 38.26 12.55
N ALA A 16 -30.50 37.92 11.26
CA ALA A 16 -30.97 36.62 10.82
C ALA A 16 -29.99 35.57 11.37
N THR A 17 -30.37 34.90 12.46
CA THR A 17 -29.70 33.70 12.93
C THR A 17 -29.84 32.65 11.84
N GLN A 18 -28.88 32.59 10.92
CA GLN A 18 -28.71 31.47 10.01
C GLN A 18 -28.34 30.27 10.87
N SER A 19 -29.37 29.52 11.29
CA SER A 19 -29.21 28.17 11.80
C SER A 19 -28.58 27.35 10.67
N ALA A 20 -27.26 27.20 10.71
CA ALA A 20 -26.56 26.28 9.84
C ALA A 20 -27.22 24.91 10.00
N PRO A 21 -27.72 24.29 8.91
CA PRO A 21 -28.31 22.97 9.01
C PRO A 21 -27.24 22.05 9.60
N ALA A 22 -27.56 21.43 10.74
CA ALA A 22 -26.72 20.42 11.31
C ALA A 22 -26.55 19.31 10.26
N GLN A 23 -25.36 19.23 9.65
CA GLN A 23 -25.05 18.19 8.68
C GLN A 23 -25.05 16.84 9.42
N ASN A 24 -26.18 16.15 9.34
CA ASN A 24 -26.30 14.79 9.84
C ASN A 24 -25.28 13.93 9.07
N LYS A 25 -24.31 13.39 9.80
CA LYS A 25 -23.36 12.46 9.20
C LYS A 25 -24.13 11.24 8.72
N PRO A 26 -23.83 10.71 7.51
CA PRO A 26 -24.48 9.51 7.02
C PRO A 26 -24.27 8.37 8.01
N SER A 27 -25.34 7.64 8.26
CA SER A 27 -25.37 6.47 9.12
C SER A 27 -24.46 5.37 8.57
N LYS A 28 -24.17 4.37 9.41
CA LYS A 28 -23.37 3.22 9.00
C LYS A 28 -24.04 2.41 7.89
N ALA A 29 -25.37 2.35 7.87
CA ALA A 29 -26.13 1.62 6.85
C ALA A 29 -26.04 2.32 5.50
N GLU A 30 -26.24 3.64 5.45
CA GLU A 30 -26.12 4.44 4.22
C GLU A 30 -24.72 4.35 3.63
N ARG A 31 -23.67 4.45 4.47
CA ARG A 31 -22.28 4.22 4.01
C ARG A 31 -22.07 2.83 3.43
N HIS A 32 -22.72 1.82 4.01
CA HIS A 32 -22.56 0.45 3.55
C HIS A 32 -23.21 0.25 2.18
N GLU A 33 -24.41 0.79 1.99
CA GLU A 33 -25.12 0.70 0.71
C GLU A 33 -24.40 1.51 -0.37
N ALA A 34 -24.00 2.76 -0.09
CA ALA A 34 -23.21 3.55 -1.03
C ALA A 34 -21.92 2.84 -1.48
N MET A 35 -21.22 2.19 -0.55
CA MET A 35 -20.03 1.39 -0.88
C MET A 35 -20.35 0.12 -1.68
N LYS A 36 -21.56 -0.44 -1.52
CA LYS A 36 -22.03 -1.58 -2.30
C LYS A 36 -22.33 -1.15 -3.74
N ASP A 37 -22.89 0.04 -3.94
CA ASP A 37 -23.12 0.62 -5.26
C ASP A 37 -21.79 0.84 -6.00
N LEU A 38 -20.80 1.48 -5.36
CA LEU A 38 -19.45 1.64 -5.94
C LEU A 38 -18.84 0.30 -6.35
N ARG A 39 -18.99 -0.73 -5.52
CA ARG A 39 -18.47 -2.08 -5.83
C ARG A 39 -19.19 -2.70 -7.03
N SER A 40 -20.50 -2.48 -7.15
CA SER A 40 -21.29 -2.95 -8.27
C SER A 40 -20.86 -2.29 -9.58
N ASP A 41 -20.67 -0.98 -9.57
CA ASP A 41 -20.23 -0.22 -10.74
C ASP A 41 -18.83 -0.63 -11.18
N MET A 42 -17.90 -0.69 -10.23
CA MET A 42 -16.53 -1.14 -10.50
C MET A 42 -16.48 -2.58 -11.00
N ARG A 43 -17.33 -3.46 -10.48
CA ARG A 43 -17.45 -4.84 -10.98
C ARG A 43 -17.96 -4.84 -12.42
N THR A 44 -19.06 -4.15 -12.68
CA THR A 44 -19.68 -4.10 -14.01
C THR A 44 -18.69 -3.59 -15.07
N TRP A 45 -17.97 -2.51 -14.75
CA TRP A 45 -16.90 -1.99 -15.58
C TRP A 45 -15.79 -3.01 -15.80
N PHE A 46 -15.29 -3.65 -14.73
CA PHE A 46 -14.23 -4.65 -14.84
C PHE A 46 -14.65 -5.85 -15.71
N GLU A 47 -15.86 -6.37 -15.51
CA GLU A 47 -16.40 -7.50 -16.27
C GLU A 47 -16.53 -7.19 -17.76
N ARG A 48 -16.94 -5.96 -18.10
CA ARG A 48 -17.15 -5.51 -19.47
C ARG A 48 -15.84 -5.17 -20.18
N ASP A 49 -15.00 -4.34 -19.55
CA ASP A 49 -13.91 -3.62 -20.23
C ASP A 49 -12.53 -4.24 -19.98
N VAL A 50 -12.32 -4.87 -18.82
CA VAL A 50 -11.00 -5.34 -18.38
C VAL A 50 -10.86 -6.85 -18.52
N TYR A 51 -11.81 -7.61 -17.96
CA TYR A 51 -11.75 -9.07 -17.86
C TYR A 51 -11.55 -9.79 -19.20
N PRO A 52 -12.23 -9.42 -20.31
CA PRO A 52 -12.03 -10.10 -21.59
C PRO A 52 -10.57 -10.03 -22.07
N SER A 53 -9.95 -8.86 -21.91
CA SER A 53 -8.56 -8.63 -22.33
C SER A 53 -7.59 -9.38 -21.44
N LEU A 54 -7.77 -9.32 -20.11
CA LEU A 54 -6.96 -10.09 -19.17
C LEU A 54 -7.04 -11.58 -19.45
N LYS A 55 -8.24 -12.10 -19.75
CA LYS A 55 -8.44 -13.51 -20.07
C LYS A 55 -7.67 -13.91 -21.34
N THR A 56 -7.72 -13.09 -22.38
CA THR A 56 -6.91 -13.32 -23.61
C THR A 56 -5.42 -13.31 -23.29
N TRP A 57 -4.92 -12.30 -22.57
CA TRP A 57 -3.50 -12.22 -22.18
C TRP A 57 -3.06 -13.43 -21.36
N HIS A 58 -3.91 -13.91 -20.46
CA HIS A 58 -3.64 -15.09 -19.65
C HIS A 58 -3.57 -16.36 -20.51
N GLN A 59 -4.47 -16.52 -21.48
CA GLN A 59 -4.42 -17.64 -22.42
C GLN A 59 -3.15 -17.60 -23.28
N GLU A 60 -2.74 -16.42 -23.77
CA GLU A 60 -1.50 -16.24 -24.51
C GLU A 60 -0.26 -16.55 -23.67
N TYR A 61 -0.27 -16.15 -22.39
CA TYR A 61 0.79 -16.48 -21.46
C TYR A 61 0.88 -17.98 -21.23
N ASP A 62 -0.24 -18.64 -20.91
CA ASP A 62 -0.30 -20.09 -20.69
C ASP A 62 0.15 -20.89 -21.92
N ALA A 63 -0.25 -20.45 -23.11
CA ALA A 63 0.15 -21.08 -24.37
C ALA A 63 1.65 -20.94 -24.68
N SER A 64 2.34 -19.97 -24.06
CA SER A 64 3.78 -19.77 -24.22
C SER A 64 4.63 -20.66 -23.30
N LEU A 65 4.02 -21.26 -22.28
CA LEU A 65 4.74 -22.09 -21.31
C LEU A 65 4.99 -23.49 -21.87
N THR A 66 6.05 -24.14 -21.38
CA THR A 66 6.23 -25.57 -21.62
C THR A 66 5.11 -26.37 -20.95
N SER A 67 4.85 -27.60 -21.40
CA SER A 67 3.85 -28.46 -20.79
C SER A 67 4.11 -28.74 -19.31
N GLU A 68 5.38 -28.89 -18.93
CA GLU A 68 5.82 -29.06 -17.54
C GLU A 68 5.56 -27.81 -16.69
N ASP A 69 5.93 -26.62 -17.19
CA ASP A 69 5.71 -25.36 -16.49
C ASP A 69 4.22 -25.06 -16.33
N LEU A 70 3.43 -25.28 -17.38
CA LEU A 70 1.99 -25.09 -17.34
C LEU A 70 1.31 -26.04 -16.35
N SER A 71 1.74 -27.31 -16.30
CA SER A 71 1.24 -28.29 -15.33
C SER A 71 1.55 -27.86 -13.89
N THR A 72 2.81 -27.48 -13.63
CA THR A 72 3.25 -26.97 -12.33
C THR A 72 2.48 -25.72 -11.93
N LEU A 73 2.30 -24.78 -12.86
CA LEU A 73 1.59 -23.54 -12.62
C LEU A 73 0.10 -23.77 -12.31
N LYS A 74 -0.57 -24.68 -13.02
CA LYS A 74 -1.97 -25.04 -12.73
C LYS A 74 -2.15 -25.60 -11.32
N ARG A 75 -1.21 -26.44 -10.85
CA ARG A 75 -1.18 -26.90 -9.46
C ARG A 75 -1.03 -25.74 -8.48
N LEU A 76 -0.05 -24.85 -8.71
CA LEU A 76 0.20 -23.69 -7.85
C LEU A 76 -0.99 -22.71 -7.81
N ARG A 77 -1.69 -22.50 -8.94
CA ARG A 77 -2.93 -21.71 -9.02
C ARG A 77 -4.04 -22.32 -8.16
N THR A 78 -4.18 -23.64 -8.21
CA THR A 78 -5.16 -24.37 -7.39
C THR A 78 -4.85 -24.22 -5.90
N GLU A 79 -3.60 -24.41 -5.51
CA GLU A 79 -3.13 -24.22 -4.12
C GLU A 79 -3.35 -22.77 -3.66
N ALA A 80 -3.04 -21.78 -4.49
CA ALA A 80 -3.25 -20.37 -4.18
C ALA A 80 -4.73 -20.03 -3.97
N LYS A 81 -5.62 -20.60 -4.81
CA LYS A 81 -7.08 -20.45 -4.69
C LYS A 81 -7.60 -21.06 -3.38
N GLN A 82 -7.22 -22.30 -3.09
CA GLN A 82 -7.60 -22.98 -1.85
C GLN A 82 -7.09 -22.22 -0.61
N LEU A 83 -5.86 -21.70 -0.65
CA LEU A 83 -5.30 -20.90 0.43
C LEU A 83 -6.10 -19.62 0.69
N LYS A 84 -6.51 -18.92 -0.38
CA LYS A 84 -7.36 -17.72 -0.27
C LYS A 84 -8.74 -18.04 0.29
N GLU A 85 -9.37 -19.14 -0.15
CA GLU A 85 -10.65 -19.60 0.37
C GLU A 85 -10.57 -19.97 1.85
N SER A 86 -9.53 -20.72 2.26
CA SER A 86 -9.25 -21.05 3.66
C SER A 86 -9.07 -19.79 4.50
N MET A 87 -8.28 -18.83 4.02
CA MET A 87 -8.08 -17.56 4.73
C MET A 87 -9.40 -16.80 4.93
N ARG A 88 -10.27 -16.75 3.90
CA ARG A 88 -11.59 -16.11 4.05
C ARG A 88 -12.46 -16.81 5.07
N ALA A 89 -12.50 -18.15 5.03
CA ALA A 89 -13.27 -18.94 5.98
C ALA A 89 -12.77 -18.69 7.41
N ASP A 90 -11.46 -18.73 7.62
CA ASP A 90 -10.82 -18.47 8.91
C ASP A 90 -11.12 -17.05 9.40
N MET A 91 -10.94 -16.04 8.55
CA MET A 91 -11.21 -14.63 8.89
C MET A 91 -12.69 -14.39 9.22
N LYS A 92 -13.60 -15.03 8.49
CA LYS A 92 -15.05 -14.97 8.74
C LYS A 92 -15.37 -15.59 10.10
N SER A 93 -14.81 -16.76 10.40
CA SER A 93 -14.95 -17.46 11.69
C SER A 93 -14.44 -16.61 12.86
N LEU A 94 -13.26 -16.00 12.68
CA LEU A 94 -12.65 -15.11 13.67
C LEU A 94 -13.49 -13.88 13.94
N LYS A 95 -14.09 -13.29 12.89
CA LYS A 95 -14.97 -12.13 13.03
C LYS A 95 -16.31 -12.49 13.69
N SER A 96 -16.84 -13.68 13.46
CA SER A 96 -18.08 -14.14 14.13
C SER A 96 -17.89 -14.46 15.61
N THR A 97 -16.68 -14.89 16.00
CA THR A 97 -16.35 -15.24 17.39
C THR A 97 -15.79 -14.06 18.19
N ALA A 98 -15.61 -12.90 17.56
CA ALA A 98 -15.08 -11.71 18.21
C ALA A 98 -16.09 -11.14 19.22
N GLU A 99 -15.89 -11.44 20.50
CA GLU A 99 -16.63 -10.80 21.59
C GLU A 99 -16.36 -9.29 21.62
N ARG A 100 -17.42 -8.50 21.86
CA ARG A 100 -17.30 -7.05 22.01
C ARG A 100 -16.55 -6.74 23.31
N GLY A 101 -15.24 -6.53 23.22
CA GLY A 101 -14.41 -6.09 24.35
C GLY A 101 -12.97 -6.56 24.29
N ASN A 102 -12.69 -7.70 23.65
CA ASN A 102 -11.35 -8.28 23.63
C ASN A 102 -10.61 -8.04 22.30
N ARG A 103 -10.29 -6.77 22.04
CA ARG A 103 -9.62 -6.36 20.79
C ARG A 103 -8.19 -6.90 20.67
N ASP A 104 -7.47 -7.02 21.77
CA ASP A 104 -6.08 -7.45 21.75
C ASP A 104 -5.95 -8.93 21.44
N ALA A 105 -6.76 -9.79 22.08
CA ALA A 105 -6.78 -11.21 21.73
C ALA A 105 -7.26 -11.45 20.30
N LEU A 106 -8.19 -10.63 19.78
CA LEU A 106 -8.59 -10.69 18.38
C LEU A 106 -7.41 -10.34 17.45
N LYS A 107 -6.64 -9.31 17.79
CA LYS A 107 -5.47 -8.88 17.02
C LYS A 107 -4.40 -9.97 16.97
N GLU A 108 -4.10 -10.60 18.10
CA GLU A 108 -3.15 -11.71 18.20
C GLU A 108 -3.57 -12.90 17.34
N LYS A 109 -4.85 -13.30 17.42
CA LYS A 109 -5.39 -14.38 16.56
C LYS A 109 -5.33 -14.04 15.07
N ILE A 110 -5.61 -12.79 14.70
CA ILE A 110 -5.49 -12.33 13.30
C ILE A 110 -4.04 -12.39 12.84
N GLU A 111 -3.09 -11.99 13.68
CA GLU A 111 -1.67 -12.02 13.32
C GLU A 111 -1.15 -13.45 13.15
N ALA A 112 -1.47 -14.35 14.10
CA ALA A 112 -1.13 -15.77 13.98
C ALA A 112 -1.74 -16.40 12.72
N LEU A 113 -2.98 -16.05 12.39
CA LEU A 113 -3.64 -16.50 11.17
C LEU A 113 -2.91 -15.98 9.91
N ARG A 114 -2.52 -14.70 9.90
CA ARG A 114 -1.77 -14.11 8.80
C ARG A 114 -0.42 -14.77 8.59
N GLU A 115 0.30 -15.06 9.67
CA GLU A 115 1.59 -15.74 9.63
C GLU A 115 1.47 -17.14 9.03
N LYS A 116 0.48 -17.92 9.47
CA LYS A 116 0.17 -19.23 8.91
C LYS A 116 -0.05 -19.18 7.38
N HIS A 117 -0.87 -18.23 6.92
CA HIS A 117 -1.17 -18.08 5.49
C HIS A 117 0.01 -17.50 4.70
N HIS A 118 0.86 -16.71 5.35
CA HIS A 118 2.06 -16.13 4.75
C HIS A 118 3.06 -17.21 4.33
N ASP A 119 3.38 -18.15 5.22
CA ASP A 119 4.33 -19.23 4.91
C ASP A 119 3.85 -20.10 3.75
N ALA A 120 2.55 -20.40 3.72
CA ALA A 120 1.94 -21.15 2.61
C ALA A 120 2.03 -20.36 1.30
N MET A 121 1.72 -19.06 1.31
CA MET A 121 1.85 -18.20 0.14
C MET A 121 3.31 -18.10 -0.30
N GLN A 122 4.27 -17.98 0.62
CA GLN A 122 5.69 -17.90 0.30
C GLN A 122 6.14 -19.15 -0.46
N ARG A 123 5.74 -20.36 -0.03
CA ARG A 123 6.06 -21.60 -0.75
C ARG A 123 5.50 -21.59 -2.18
N ILE A 124 4.27 -21.11 -2.37
CA ILE A 124 3.67 -20.97 -3.70
C ILE A 124 4.50 -20.00 -4.56
N VAL A 125 4.88 -18.85 -3.98
CA VAL A 125 5.70 -17.85 -4.67
C VAL A 125 7.06 -18.40 -5.06
N GLU A 126 7.75 -19.12 -4.16
CA GLU A 126 9.02 -19.80 -4.49
C GLU A 126 8.85 -20.79 -5.64
N GLY A 127 7.73 -21.51 -5.70
CA GLY A 127 7.39 -22.40 -6.82
C GLY A 127 7.15 -21.67 -8.15
N VAL A 128 6.60 -20.46 -8.10
CA VAL A 128 6.37 -19.63 -9.31
C VAL A 128 7.66 -19.02 -9.85
N LYS A 129 8.60 -18.63 -8.98
CA LYS A 129 9.85 -17.96 -9.38
C LYS A 129 10.59 -18.59 -10.57
N PRO A 130 10.86 -19.91 -10.61
CA PRO A 130 11.55 -20.51 -11.76
C PRO A 130 10.77 -20.39 -13.07
N ILE A 131 9.44 -20.54 -13.03
CA ILE A 131 8.55 -20.39 -14.19
C ILE A 131 8.55 -18.94 -14.67
N ALA A 132 8.39 -17.99 -13.74
CA ALA A 132 8.40 -16.56 -14.02
C ALA A 132 9.75 -16.09 -14.60
N LYS A 133 10.87 -16.67 -14.14
CA LYS A 133 12.20 -16.36 -14.67
C LYS A 133 12.36 -16.81 -16.12
N ARG A 134 11.88 -18.01 -16.47
CA ARG A 134 11.92 -18.55 -17.85
C ARG A 134 11.00 -17.79 -18.80
N SER A 135 9.82 -17.42 -18.32
CA SER A 135 8.77 -16.76 -19.12
C SER A 135 8.75 -15.23 -19.02
N LYS A 136 9.79 -14.65 -18.40
CA LYS A 136 9.90 -13.21 -18.10
C LYS A 136 9.65 -12.33 -19.31
N GLU A 137 10.26 -12.65 -20.46
CA GLU A 137 10.16 -11.79 -21.64
C GLU A 137 8.78 -11.85 -22.30
N LYS A 138 8.08 -12.99 -22.20
CA LYS A 138 6.68 -13.06 -22.63
C LYS A 138 5.77 -12.25 -21.72
N LEU A 139 5.94 -12.35 -20.40
CA LEU A 139 5.18 -11.52 -19.45
C LEU A 139 5.40 -10.04 -19.73
N ARG A 140 6.66 -9.62 -19.86
CA ARG A 140 7.01 -8.25 -20.19
C ARG A 140 6.37 -7.80 -21.51
N SER A 141 6.51 -8.60 -22.56
CA SER A 141 5.90 -8.28 -23.86
C SER A 141 4.38 -8.10 -23.79
N ILE A 142 3.67 -8.94 -23.03
CA ILE A 142 2.22 -8.78 -22.82
C ILE A 142 1.91 -7.43 -22.17
N PHE A 143 2.60 -7.05 -21.11
CA PHE A 143 2.32 -5.80 -20.40
C PHE A 143 2.79 -4.56 -21.18
N ASP A 144 3.99 -4.57 -21.73
CA ASP A 144 4.57 -3.45 -22.49
C ASP A 144 3.72 -3.16 -23.75
N THR A 145 3.24 -4.18 -24.46
CA THR A 145 2.39 -4.00 -25.66
C THR A 145 1.00 -3.42 -25.32
N ASN A 146 0.56 -3.57 -24.07
CA ASN A 146 -0.77 -3.16 -23.64
C ASN A 146 -0.73 -2.03 -22.60
N GLU A 147 0.39 -1.32 -22.48
CA GLU A 147 0.58 -0.25 -21.49
C GLU A 147 -0.50 0.83 -21.61
N ASP A 148 -0.73 1.37 -22.81
CA ASP A 148 -1.77 2.39 -23.09
C ASP A 148 -3.16 1.93 -22.64
N LYS A 149 -3.47 0.64 -22.85
CA LYS A 149 -4.76 0.07 -22.45
C LYS A 149 -4.89 -0.01 -20.93
N ILE A 150 -3.81 -0.37 -20.25
CA ILE A 150 -3.74 -0.43 -18.79
C ILE A 150 -3.89 0.97 -18.18
N GLU A 151 -3.26 1.97 -18.77
CA GLU A 151 -3.41 3.37 -18.36
C GLU A 151 -4.85 3.86 -18.56
N ALA A 152 -5.44 3.58 -19.71
CA ALA A 152 -6.85 3.90 -19.97
C ALA A 152 -7.78 3.25 -18.94
N TRP A 153 -7.52 1.99 -18.54
CA TRP A 153 -8.30 1.35 -17.48
C TRP A 153 -8.12 2.02 -16.12
N ARG A 154 -6.91 2.48 -15.77
CA ARG A 154 -6.67 3.23 -14.54
C ARG A 154 -7.45 4.54 -14.54
N ASP A 155 -7.51 5.22 -15.67
CA ASP A 155 -8.27 6.47 -15.83
C ASP A 155 -9.77 6.26 -15.68
N GLN A 156 -10.30 5.22 -16.33
CA GLN A 156 -11.71 4.84 -16.20
C GLN A 156 -12.07 4.51 -14.75
N ALA A 157 -11.25 3.70 -14.06
CA ALA A 157 -11.46 3.39 -12.64
C ALA A 157 -11.39 4.65 -11.76
N ARG A 158 -10.46 5.57 -12.04
CA ARG A 158 -10.38 6.87 -11.34
C ARG A 158 -11.63 7.72 -11.57
N GLU A 159 -12.17 7.74 -12.78
CA GLU A 159 -13.38 8.51 -13.07
C GLU A 159 -14.62 7.92 -12.42
N ILE A 160 -14.76 6.58 -12.36
CA ILE A 160 -15.84 5.91 -11.60
C ILE A 160 -15.76 6.31 -10.12
N MET A 161 -14.57 6.21 -9.50
CA MET A 161 -14.38 6.59 -8.09
C MET A 161 -14.66 8.08 -7.85
N LYS A 162 -14.25 8.96 -8.77
CA LYS A 162 -14.47 10.40 -8.69
C LYS A 162 -15.95 10.75 -8.81
N THR A 163 -16.66 10.14 -9.75
CA THR A 163 -18.11 10.30 -9.94
C THR A 163 -18.84 9.87 -8.67
N TRP A 164 -18.57 8.67 -8.18
CA TRP A 164 -19.15 8.17 -6.93
C TRP A 164 -18.88 9.10 -5.74
N LYS A 165 -17.65 9.60 -5.60
CA LYS A 165 -17.28 10.54 -4.53
C LYS A 165 -18.01 11.88 -4.64
N ASN A 166 -18.27 12.36 -5.86
CA ASN A 166 -19.01 13.60 -6.09
C ASN A 166 -20.50 13.46 -5.77
N GLU A 167 -21.08 12.27 -5.98
CA GLU A 167 -22.45 11.94 -5.60
C GLU A 167 -22.59 11.70 -4.08
N HIS A 168 -21.53 11.25 -3.44
CA HIS A 168 -21.48 10.87 -2.02
C HIS A 168 -20.53 11.76 -1.19
N GLN A 169 -20.63 13.09 -1.34
CA GLN A 169 -19.67 14.03 -0.72
C GLN A 169 -19.63 13.96 0.81
N ASP A 170 -20.76 13.62 1.43
CA ASP A 170 -20.96 13.45 2.86
C ASP A 170 -20.35 12.15 3.42
N MET A 171 -20.02 11.20 2.53
CA MET A 171 -19.36 9.93 2.88
C MET A 171 -17.84 10.09 3.07
N GLY A 172 -17.28 11.28 2.79
CA GLY A 172 -15.87 11.58 2.98
C GLY A 172 -15.42 11.42 4.44
N GLY A 173 -14.61 10.39 4.73
CA GLY A 173 -13.92 10.26 6.01
C GLY A 173 -13.01 11.46 6.29
N LYS A 174 -12.70 11.70 7.59
CA LYS A 174 -11.69 12.68 8.01
C LYS A 174 -10.44 12.52 7.13
N LYS A 175 -9.91 13.64 6.62
CA LYS A 175 -8.77 13.78 5.68
C LYS A 175 -7.42 13.15 6.13
N GLY A 176 -7.40 12.17 7.02
CA GLY A 176 -6.23 11.74 7.80
C GLY A 176 -5.45 10.54 7.27
N HIS A 177 -5.94 9.80 6.27
CA HIS A 177 -5.14 8.76 5.62
C HIS A 177 -5.33 8.89 4.12
N HIS A 178 -4.25 9.22 3.41
CA HIS A 178 -4.18 9.18 1.96
C HIS A 178 -4.71 7.83 1.52
N GLY A 179 -5.94 7.81 0.98
CA GLY A 179 -6.55 6.62 0.45
C GLY A 179 -5.62 6.10 -0.62
N LYS A 180 -4.92 4.99 -0.35
CA LYS A 180 -4.30 4.21 -1.41
C LYS A 180 -5.40 4.03 -2.45
N ALA A 181 -5.19 4.56 -3.65
CA ALA A 181 -6.14 4.41 -4.74
C ALA A 181 -6.48 2.91 -4.82
N MET A 182 -7.76 2.58 -5.00
CA MET A 182 -8.18 1.20 -5.21
C MET A 182 -7.51 0.75 -6.51
N GLY A 183 -6.36 0.09 -6.39
CA GLY A 183 -5.60 -0.39 -7.53
C GLY A 183 -6.46 -1.34 -8.34
N LEU A 184 -6.22 -1.39 -9.65
CA LEU A 184 -6.93 -2.33 -10.52
C LEU A 184 -6.71 -3.76 -10.02
N PRO A 185 -7.76 -4.60 -10.00
CA PRO A 185 -7.59 -6.02 -9.71
C PRO A 185 -6.53 -6.60 -10.65
N LEU A 186 -5.58 -7.36 -10.10
CA LEU A 186 -4.47 -8.03 -10.83
C LEU A 186 -3.39 -7.10 -11.42
N ILE A 187 -3.65 -5.81 -11.63
CA ILE A 187 -2.70 -4.84 -12.20
C ILE A 187 -2.37 -3.75 -11.16
N GLY A 188 -1.54 -4.11 -10.19
CA GLY A 188 -1.05 -3.17 -9.18
C GLY A 188 0.01 -2.20 -9.72
N GLU A 189 0.36 -1.19 -8.92
CA GLU A 189 1.47 -0.27 -9.22
C GLU A 189 2.84 -0.95 -9.07
N ASP A 190 2.95 -1.95 -8.19
CA ASP A 190 4.15 -2.78 -8.07
C ASP A 190 4.15 -3.86 -9.15
N GLY A 191 4.92 -3.63 -10.21
CA GLY A 191 5.01 -4.53 -11.37
C GLY A 191 5.37 -5.99 -11.01
N LYS A 192 6.18 -6.22 -9.95
CA LYS A 192 6.53 -7.60 -9.54
C LYS A 192 5.33 -8.32 -8.93
N ARG A 193 4.56 -7.61 -8.09
CA ARG A 193 3.36 -8.19 -7.46
C ARG A 193 2.23 -8.34 -8.47
N ALA A 194 2.06 -7.37 -9.36
CA ALA A 194 1.10 -7.45 -10.46
C ALA A 194 1.38 -8.68 -11.33
N ALA A 195 2.64 -8.88 -11.74
CA ALA A 195 3.05 -10.06 -12.49
C ALA A 195 2.78 -11.36 -11.72
N LEU A 196 3.15 -11.43 -10.43
CA LEU A 196 2.88 -12.62 -9.62
C LEU A 196 1.38 -12.93 -9.49
N LYS A 197 0.54 -11.92 -9.26
CA LYS A 197 -0.92 -12.07 -9.23
C LYS A 197 -1.46 -12.57 -10.55
N PHE A 198 -1.00 -12.01 -11.66
CA PHE A 198 -1.39 -12.42 -13.00
C PHE A 198 -1.00 -13.87 -13.28
N ILE A 199 0.22 -14.29 -12.91
CA ILE A 199 0.70 -15.66 -13.08
C ILE A 199 -0.14 -16.64 -12.24
N LEU A 200 -0.43 -16.30 -10.97
CA LEU A 200 -1.21 -17.15 -10.06
C LEU A 200 -2.73 -17.07 -10.25
N TRP A 201 -3.21 -16.25 -11.17
CA TRP A 201 -4.61 -16.20 -11.53
C TRP A 201 -4.99 -17.42 -12.37
N ASP A 202 -6.19 -17.97 -12.18
CA ASP A 202 -6.68 -19.17 -12.89
C ASP A 202 -7.55 -18.82 -14.13
N GLY A 203 -7.65 -17.54 -14.48
CA GLY A 203 -8.50 -17.04 -15.55
C GLY A 203 -9.99 -16.94 -15.18
N SER A 204 -10.39 -17.36 -13.98
CA SER A 204 -11.77 -17.21 -13.49
C SER A 204 -12.02 -15.79 -12.97
N MET A 205 -13.25 -15.30 -13.10
CA MET A 205 -13.61 -13.99 -12.56
C MET A 205 -13.42 -14.03 -11.02
N PRO A 206 -12.58 -13.16 -10.44
CA PRO A 206 -12.46 -13.10 -9.00
C PRO A 206 -13.81 -12.70 -8.38
N PRO A 207 -14.20 -13.28 -7.24
CA PRO A 207 -15.43 -12.89 -6.59
C PRO A 207 -15.34 -11.42 -6.12
N MET A 208 -16.48 -10.74 -6.07
CA MET A 208 -16.56 -9.27 -5.87
C MET A 208 -15.91 -8.80 -4.55
N ASP A 209 -15.94 -9.67 -3.54
CA ASP A 209 -15.30 -9.47 -2.24
C ASP A 209 -13.76 -9.50 -2.31
N GLU A 210 -13.19 -10.22 -3.28
CA GLU A 210 -11.74 -10.36 -3.48
C GLU A 210 -11.15 -9.28 -4.40
N ALA A 211 -11.88 -8.89 -5.45
CA ALA A 211 -11.36 -8.00 -6.48
C ALA A 211 -11.08 -6.57 -5.98
N MET A 212 -11.83 -6.11 -4.97
CA MET A 212 -11.82 -4.71 -4.52
C MET A 212 -11.10 -4.50 -3.18
N LEU A 213 -11.04 -5.51 -2.33
CA LEU A 213 -10.36 -5.38 -1.05
C LEU A 213 -8.88 -5.67 -1.27
N GLY A 214 -8.10 -4.61 -1.53
CA GLY A 214 -6.64 -4.57 -1.51
C GLY A 214 -5.99 -5.00 -0.18
N ASN A 215 -6.63 -5.88 0.60
CA ASN A 215 -6.01 -6.75 1.59
C ASN A 215 -5.14 -7.78 0.85
N ASP A 216 -4.14 -7.29 0.14
CA ASP A 216 -3.13 -8.14 -0.44
C ASP A 216 -2.40 -8.83 0.72
N LEU A 217 -2.41 -10.15 0.72
CA LEU A 217 -1.54 -10.99 1.55
C LEU A 217 -0.06 -10.61 1.43
N LEU A 218 0.30 -9.96 0.32
CA LEU A 218 1.65 -9.46 0.02
C LEU A 218 1.92 -8.04 0.53
N ASP A 219 0.88 -7.24 0.86
CA ASP A 219 1.05 -5.83 1.24
C ASP A 219 1.28 -5.66 2.75
N GLY A 220 0.92 -6.67 3.55
CA GLY A 220 0.98 -6.61 5.01
C GLY A 220 2.38 -6.45 5.60
N ARG A 221 3.44 -6.98 4.97
CA ARG A 221 4.79 -7.00 5.59
C ARG A 221 5.84 -6.12 4.95
N GLN A 222 5.72 -5.67 3.70
CA GLN A 222 6.80 -4.81 3.16
C GLN A 222 6.85 -3.42 3.82
N ASN A 223 5.72 -2.94 4.35
CA ASN A 223 5.72 -1.78 5.25
C ASN A 223 5.95 -2.15 6.73
N GLN A 224 5.56 -3.33 7.22
CA GLN A 224 5.82 -3.70 8.63
C GLN A 224 7.27 -4.13 8.91
N SER A 225 7.96 -4.77 7.96
CA SER A 225 9.42 -5.00 8.08
C SER A 225 10.17 -3.66 8.00
N ARG A 226 9.64 -2.70 7.22
CA ARG A 226 9.97 -1.28 7.31
C ARG A 226 9.30 -0.55 8.49
N GLU A 227 8.84 -1.23 9.52
CA GLU A 227 8.44 -0.62 10.81
C GLU A 227 9.11 -1.31 12.01
N ARG A 228 9.73 -2.50 11.83
CA ARG A 228 10.57 -3.12 12.86
C ARG A 228 11.82 -2.28 13.16
N LEU A 229 12.42 -1.75 12.09
CA LEU A 229 13.45 -0.71 12.12
C LEU A 229 13.00 0.49 12.99
N GLY A 230 13.68 0.89 14.05
CA GLY A 230 13.45 2.23 14.59
C GLY A 230 13.67 3.32 13.52
N PRO A 231 13.10 4.51 13.67
CA PRO A 231 13.49 5.64 12.82
C PRO A 231 14.99 5.91 13.01
N ILE A 232 15.68 6.21 11.92
CA ILE A 232 17.05 6.71 11.98
C ILE A 232 17.01 8.18 12.38
N SER A 233 17.78 8.53 13.41
CA SER A 233 17.95 9.88 13.91
C SER A 233 19.39 10.31 13.67
N ILE A 234 19.56 11.53 13.17
CA ILE A 234 20.85 12.10 12.77
C ILE A 234 21.02 13.40 13.54
N SER A 235 22.12 13.54 14.28
CA SER A 235 22.40 14.75 15.07
C SER A 235 23.88 15.13 15.07
N PRO A 236 24.24 16.42 15.00
CA PRO A 236 23.36 17.56 14.73
C PRO A 236 22.93 17.62 13.25
N ALA A 237 21.81 18.28 12.96
CA ALA A 237 21.36 18.58 11.60
C ALA A 237 21.15 20.10 11.46
N PRO A 238 21.91 20.82 10.60
CA PRO A 238 22.99 20.31 9.74
C PRO A 238 24.23 19.85 10.55
N SER A 239 24.98 18.93 9.96
CA SER A 239 26.21 18.38 10.51
C SER A 239 27.41 19.14 9.97
N GLY A 240 28.39 19.43 10.83
CA GLY A 240 29.70 19.90 10.38
C GLY A 240 30.58 18.70 9.99
N ASN A 241 31.79 18.64 10.54
CA ASN A 241 32.74 17.55 10.27
C ASN A 241 32.36 16.20 10.88
N ALA A 242 31.26 16.08 11.63
CA ALA A 242 30.81 14.81 12.19
C ALA A 242 29.30 14.81 12.47
N ALA A 243 28.70 13.62 12.41
CA ALA A 243 27.31 13.37 12.80
C ALA A 243 27.21 12.10 13.62
N ASN A 244 26.27 12.06 14.57
CA ASN A 244 25.86 10.85 15.26
C ASN A 244 24.63 10.29 14.54
N VAL A 245 24.67 9.00 14.23
CA VAL A 245 23.56 8.25 13.65
C VAL A 245 23.08 7.25 14.68
N SER A 246 21.83 7.44 15.11
CA SER A 246 21.17 6.56 16.06
C SER A 246 19.95 5.89 15.46
N ILE A 247 19.76 4.62 15.77
CA ILE A 247 18.62 3.81 15.36
C ILE A 247 18.28 2.81 16.46
N SER A 248 17.01 2.70 16.82
CA SER A 248 16.49 1.77 17.82
C SER A 248 15.80 0.57 17.17
N ASN A 249 15.37 -0.41 17.97
CA ASN A 249 14.68 -1.62 17.52
C ASN A 249 15.44 -2.41 16.44
N VAL A 250 16.77 -2.43 16.50
CA VAL A 250 17.63 -3.18 15.58
C VAL A 250 18.07 -4.49 16.22
N PRO A 251 17.99 -5.65 15.54
CA PRO A 251 18.51 -6.91 16.08
C PRO A 251 20.00 -6.79 16.42
N ASN A 252 20.42 -7.35 17.55
CA ASN A 252 21.83 -7.37 17.92
C ASN A 252 22.65 -8.13 16.87
N GLY A 253 23.83 -7.61 16.55
CA GLY A 253 24.75 -8.24 15.59
C GLY A 253 25.37 -7.26 14.60
N ALA A 254 26.01 -7.82 13.57
CA ALA A 254 26.70 -7.05 12.55
C ALA A 254 25.74 -6.29 11.65
N ALA A 255 26.08 -5.04 11.36
CA ALA A 255 25.38 -4.16 10.45
C ALA A 255 26.40 -3.30 9.68
N THR A 256 25.93 -2.58 8.66
CA THR A 256 26.78 -1.69 7.86
C THR A 256 26.08 -0.36 7.70
N LEU A 257 26.79 0.71 8.02
CA LEU A 257 26.33 2.07 7.77
C LEU A 257 27.02 2.61 6.51
N GLU A 258 26.22 2.99 5.53
CA GLU A 258 26.65 3.47 4.22
C GLU A 258 26.18 4.91 4.01
N LEU A 259 27.02 5.74 3.38
CA LEU A 259 26.70 7.10 2.97
C LEU A 259 26.72 7.19 1.45
N PHE A 260 25.65 7.71 0.87
CA PHE A 260 25.49 7.94 -0.55
C PHE A 260 25.36 9.44 -0.83
N ASP A 261 25.91 9.90 -1.95
CA ASP A 261 25.61 11.25 -2.46
C ASP A 261 24.21 11.30 -3.09
N MET A 262 23.78 12.49 -3.55
CA MET A 262 22.48 12.67 -4.22
C MET A 262 22.37 11.99 -5.59
N ASN A 263 23.49 11.55 -6.18
CA ASN A 263 23.51 10.75 -7.41
C ASN A 263 23.42 9.25 -7.12
N GLY A 264 23.36 8.85 -5.85
CA GLY A 264 23.32 7.45 -5.41
C GLY A 264 24.70 6.77 -5.42
N ILE A 265 25.79 7.52 -5.52
CA ILE A 265 27.16 7.00 -5.47
C ILE A 265 27.54 6.78 -4.01
N LEU A 266 28.03 5.59 -3.69
CA LEU A 266 28.53 5.25 -2.35
C LEU A 266 29.83 6.02 -2.06
N VAL A 267 29.83 6.82 -1.00
CA VAL A 267 30.95 7.70 -0.63
C VAL A 267 31.69 7.18 0.61
N ARG A 268 31.01 6.48 1.51
CA ARG A 268 31.62 5.89 2.72
C ARG A 268 30.84 4.65 3.16
N SER A 269 31.53 3.63 3.67
CA SER A 269 30.95 2.43 4.26
C SER A 269 31.68 2.09 5.56
N ILE A 270 30.92 1.90 6.64
CA ILE A 270 31.42 1.74 8.00
C ILE A 270 30.76 0.48 8.60
N PRO A 271 31.54 -0.55 8.98
CA PRO A 271 30.99 -1.67 9.73
C PRO A 271 30.59 -1.20 11.13
N VAL A 272 29.38 -1.55 11.55
CA VAL A 272 28.83 -1.21 12.87
C VAL A 272 28.21 -2.44 13.51
N ASN A 273 28.07 -2.45 14.84
CA ASN A 273 27.38 -3.52 15.55
C ASN A 273 26.19 -2.95 16.31
N ALA A 274 25.03 -3.60 16.17
CA ALA A 274 23.88 -3.32 17.00
C ALA A 274 24.07 -4.00 18.37
N VAL A 275 23.94 -3.21 19.43
CA VAL A 275 24.07 -3.64 20.82
C VAL A 275 22.84 -3.17 21.59
N ASN A 276 22.21 -4.07 22.35
CA ASN A 276 20.99 -3.80 23.13
C ASN A 276 19.84 -3.21 22.31
N GLY A 277 19.65 -3.70 21.09
CA GLY A 277 18.55 -3.24 20.24
C GLY A 277 18.81 -1.91 19.54
N ALA A 278 20.03 -1.36 19.59
CA ALA A 278 20.34 -0.04 19.06
C ALA A 278 21.70 0.02 18.37
N ILE A 279 21.83 0.95 17.43
CA ILE A 279 23.12 1.41 16.90
C ILE A 279 23.20 2.90 17.23
N ASP A 280 24.31 3.32 17.83
CA ASP A 280 24.67 4.72 18.03
C ASP A 280 26.11 4.91 17.55
N GLN A 281 26.26 5.44 16.35
CA GLN A 281 27.55 5.56 15.68
C GLN A 281 27.86 7.01 15.34
N ARG A 282 28.98 7.51 15.85
CA ARG A 282 29.58 8.75 15.37
C ARG A 282 30.30 8.51 14.05
N ILE A 283 29.97 9.30 13.05
CA ILE A 283 30.56 9.29 11.73
C ILE A 283 31.38 10.55 11.55
N ASP A 284 32.64 10.39 11.14
CA ASP A 284 33.43 11.49 10.62
C ASP A 284 32.94 11.82 9.21
N LEU A 285 32.74 13.11 8.93
CA LEU A 285 32.30 13.66 7.65
C LEU A 285 33.38 14.55 7.03
N SER A 286 34.57 14.60 7.65
CA SER A 286 35.71 15.33 7.09
C SER A 286 36.07 14.81 5.69
N GLY A 287 36.38 15.76 4.80
CA GLY A 287 36.70 15.49 3.39
C GLY A 287 35.49 15.26 2.47
N LEU A 288 34.26 15.26 3.00
CA LEU A 288 33.07 15.32 2.17
C LEU A 288 32.82 16.77 1.73
N ALA A 289 32.31 16.95 0.50
CA ALA A 289 31.89 18.26 0.03
C ALA A 289 30.63 18.72 0.78
N THR A 290 30.45 20.03 0.93
CA THR A 290 29.18 20.61 1.41
C THR A 290 28.04 20.12 0.52
N GLY A 291 26.99 19.54 1.12
CA GLY A 291 25.91 18.93 0.37
C GLY A 291 24.96 18.07 1.20
N THR A 292 23.99 17.46 0.53
CA THR A 292 23.08 16.48 1.13
C THR A 292 23.55 15.06 0.81
N TYR A 293 23.51 14.19 1.82
CA TYR A 293 23.86 12.78 1.71
C TYR A 293 22.75 11.92 2.28
N MET A 294 22.60 10.71 1.73
CA MET A 294 21.72 9.68 2.28
C MET A 294 22.53 8.70 3.12
N ALA A 295 22.27 8.66 4.43
CA ALA A 295 22.77 7.62 5.31
C ALA A 295 21.86 6.40 5.24
N SER A 296 22.46 5.22 5.21
CA SER A 296 21.77 3.95 5.09
C SER A 296 22.35 2.92 6.06
N VAL A 297 21.55 2.45 7.00
CA VAL A 297 21.90 1.34 7.90
C VAL A 297 21.33 0.05 7.33
N ASN A 298 22.19 -0.89 6.98
CA ASN A 298 21.86 -2.23 6.52
C ASN A 298 22.09 -3.24 7.64
N THR A 299 21.07 -4.03 7.96
CA THR A 299 21.13 -5.13 8.94
C THR A 299 20.61 -6.42 8.26
N PRO A 300 20.79 -7.60 8.88
CA PRO A 300 20.22 -8.84 8.36
C PRO A 300 18.68 -8.80 8.20
N GLU A 301 17.98 -7.98 8.99
CA GLU A 301 16.51 -7.86 8.94
C GLU A 301 16.01 -6.76 8.00
N GLY A 302 16.86 -5.85 7.54
CA GLY A 302 16.43 -4.82 6.59
C GLY A 302 17.35 -3.61 6.48
N ARG A 303 16.81 -2.57 5.84
CA ARG A 303 17.53 -1.34 5.52
C ARG A 303 16.75 -0.11 5.98
N ARG A 304 17.44 0.85 6.57
CA ARG A 304 16.90 2.15 7.01
C ARG A 304 17.71 3.30 6.45
N THR A 305 17.02 4.34 5.99
CA THR A 305 17.66 5.50 5.35
C THR A 305 17.28 6.79 6.03
N GLY A 306 18.24 7.70 6.17
CA GLY A 306 18.08 9.04 6.73
C GLY A 306 18.91 10.05 5.94
N GLN A 307 18.62 11.33 6.12
CA GLN A 307 19.30 12.40 5.40
C GLN A 307 20.31 13.11 6.31
N ILE A 308 21.55 13.24 5.85
CA ILE A 308 22.60 14.06 6.48
C ILE A 308 22.82 15.29 5.60
N VAL A 309 22.88 16.47 6.20
CA VAL A 309 23.28 17.71 5.51
C VAL A 309 24.64 18.10 6.05
N VAL A 310 25.65 18.17 5.18
CA VAL A 310 27.04 18.53 5.50
C VAL A 310 27.26 19.99 5.12
N ASN A 311 27.74 20.80 6.06
CA ASN A 311 28.10 22.20 5.86
C ASN A 311 29.61 22.37 5.71
#